data_AF-A0A8H4GU20-F1
#
_entry.id   AF-A0A8H4GU20-F1
#
_cell.length_a   1.000
_cell.length_b   1.000
_cell.length_c   1.000
_cell.angle_alpha   90.00
_cell.angle_beta   90.00
_cell.angle_gamma   90.00
#
_symmetry.space_group_name_H-M   'P 1'
#
loop_
_entity.id
_entity.type
_entity.pdbx_description
1 polymer ?
#
loop_
_entity_poly.entity_id
_entity_poly.type
_entity_poly.pdbx_seq_one_letter_code
_entity_poly.pdbx_strand_id
1 'polypeptide(L)'
;MMTERTVLRKDQLEISLHNEKKLIQEGTIKDDNPLDLSEPFRELCEACRKGDLKVCQEKITEGVNVNARDPYDYTPLILASLCGHYEVAQLLLESGALCERDTFQGERCLYNALNDRIRNLLLEYDYSKSTDPLQPLAAHVSSLLTRDQPGTSDIVVTAGDECLYLHKFILAARSPYFRGKLVADPESTTWKLPSTIPPQAFGTAIKYLYFGEAPRDLRSGPGTGFTESEVFAGIDRIAKHLEIPSLLDSILDSGDRRLARQRRSMELSRGRDQLEEWFRKNVLGSKIEVDSSKVDEVRWNRYNGIFADVVLRADELPEDEDDIGDGSNLNGEQQDRKSVLFPCHRAMLLRSEFFQAMFSSTFREAHLKEHLNVIPVDCSPEVLEIVLTFLYTERADFPLDIAVDVLFAADMLFIEKLKAKAAVVISTLGSGDMSQAEAARTRGTKEEDEIDIYAIIRAAWLTRVQRLEEFAARYLAYRLEAHIDSPEFAELIQESAARIKARQETDSIELLDDIRFYLGERFRLRFDDAGLEEMMEEEQRQQLADASGVDKDLVEITGKVDTMGIQSQTLPIGAEAEVAPGERAREQGPIIRTLDGEIAGDEFSKDAINYQILMEKLDRLLEELNLEA
;
A
#
# COMPACT_ATOMS: atom_id res chain seq x y z
N MET A 1 -12.50 31.97 23.76
CA MET A 1 -12.70 31.68 25.21
C MET A 1 -12.40 30.20 25.40
N MET A 2 -11.43 29.85 26.25
CA MET A 2 -11.14 28.45 26.59
C MET A 2 -12.35 27.90 27.34
N THR A 3 -13.05 26.94 26.74
CA THR A 3 -14.12 26.18 27.41
C THR A 3 -13.54 25.51 28.66
N GLU A 4 -14.11 25.82 29.82
CA GLU A 4 -13.78 25.15 31.08
C GLU A 4 -13.89 23.63 30.89
N ARG A 5 -12.81 22.91 31.20
CA ARG A 5 -12.78 21.45 31.16
C ARG A 5 -13.74 20.90 32.22
N THR A 6 -14.95 20.54 31.80
CA THR A 6 -15.89 19.80 32.62
C THR A 6 -15.44 18.35 32.75
N VAL A 7 -14.74 18.04 33.84
CA VAL A 7 -14.43 16.66 34.22
C VAL A 7 -15.75 15.95 34.55
N LEU A 8 -16.13 14.99 33.71
CA LEU A 8 -17.35 14.19 33.89
C LEU A 8 -17.19 13.23 35.08
N ARG A 9 -18.27 13.05 35.85
CA ARG A 9 -18.30 12.02 36.90
C ARG A 9 -18.48 10.63 36.28
N LYS A 10 -18.06 9.58 36.98
CA LYS A 10 -18.10 8.18 36.50
C LYS A 10 -19.47 7.76 35.94
N ASP A 11 -20.54 8.10 36.64
CA ASP A 11 -21.93 7.86 36.25
C ASP A 11 -22.29 8.58 34.94
N GLN A 12 -21.81 9.82 34.77
CA GLN A 12 -22.02 10.59 33.54
C GLN A 12 -21.21 10.01 32.36
N LEU A 13 -20.01 9.50 32.62
CA LEU A 13 -19.19 8.79 31.63
C LEU A 13 -19.83 7.49 31.17
N GLU A 14 -20.36 6.68 32.10
CA GLU A 14 -21.04 5.43 31.79
C GLU A 14 -22.32 5.67 30.95
N ILE A 15 -23.11 6.70 31.30
CA ILE A 15 -24.28 7.12 30.52
C ILE A 15 -23.87 7.62 29.14
N SER A 16 -22.82 8.43 29.04
CA SER A 16 -22.28 8.91 27.77
C SER A 16 -21.83 7.75 26.87
N LEU A 17 -21.07 6.80 27.43
CA LEU A 17 -20.59 5.61 26.71
C LEU A 17 -21.75 4.71 26.27
N HIS A 18 -22.80 4.58 27.08
CA HIS A 18 -23.99 3.81 26.71
C HIS A 18 -24.76 4.47 25.55
N ASN A 19 -24.97 5.79 25.63
CA ASN A 19 -25.60 6.56 24.56
C ASN A 19 -24.77 6.51 23.27
N GLU A 20 -23.45 6.61 23.39
CA GLU A 20 -22.52 6.49 22.27
C GLU A 20 -22.61 5.11 21.60
N LYS A 21 -22.53 4.03 22.39
CA LYS A 21 -22.71 2.66 21.87
C LYS A 21 -24.04 2.47 21.16
N LYS A 22 -25.11 3.09 21.69
CA LYS A 22 -26.43 3.08 21.07
C LYS A 22 -26.43 3.83 19.73
N LEU A 23 -25.83 5.02 19.67
CA LEU A 23 -25.72 5.80 18.42
C LEU A 23 -24.87 5.08 17.34
N ILE A 24 -23.85 4.33 17.77
CA ILE A 24 -23.05 3.46 16.88
C ILE A 24 -23.89 2.28 16.39
N GLN A 25 -24.65 1.61 17.27
CA GLN A 25 -25.57 0.53 16.90
C GLN A 25 -26.67 0.99 15.94
N GLU A 26 -27.15 2.22 16.11
CA GLU A 26 -28.12 2.87 15.23
C GLU A 26 -27.50 3.36 13.91
N GLY A 27 -26.17 3.30 13.76
CA GLY A 27 -25.44 3.73 12.56
C GLY A 27 -25.32 5.24 12.40
N THR A 28 -25.74 6.02 13.39
CA THR A 28 -25.67 7.50 13.37
C THR A 28 -24.22 7.98 13.45
N ILE A 29 -23.38 7.28 14.23
CA ILE A 29 -21.96 7.59 14.42
C ILE A 29 -21.11 6.36 14.06
N LYS A 30 -20.00 6.54 13.33
CA LYS A 30 -19.05 5.44 13.03
C LYS A 30 -18.23 5.09 14.27
N ASP A 31 -17.94 3.81 14.49
CA ASP A 31 -16.96 3.39 15.50
C ASP A 31 -15.55 3.87 15.09
N ASP A 32 -14.91 4.68 15.93
CA ASP A 32 -13.58 5.23 15.66
C ASP A 32 -12.50 4.15 15.85
N ASN A 33 -12.77 3.17 16.72
CA ASN A 33 -11.83 2.10 17.05
C ASN A 33 -12.52 0.74 16.98
N PRO A 34 -12.92 0.29 15.77
CA PRO A 34 -13.56 -1.02 15.60
C PRO A 34 -12.60 -2.13 16.00
N LEU A 35 -13.14 -3.22 16.54
CA LEU A 35 -12.36 -4.43 16.77
C LEU A 35 -12.01 -5.05 15.42
N ASP A 36 -10.72 -5.23 15.15
CA ASP A 36 -10.22 -5.90 13.94
C ASP A 36 -9.46 -7.16 14.34
N LEU A 37 -9.89 -8.28 13.76
CA LEU A 37 -9.34 -9.62 14.00
C LEU A 37 -8.67 -10.20 12.75
N SER A 38 -8.48 -9.37 11.72
CA SER A 38 -7.84 -9.79 10.47
C SER A 38 -6.34 -10.03 10.69
N GLU A 39 -5.79 -10.97 9.93
CA GLU A 39 -4.34 -11.28 9.96
C GLU A 39 -3.47 -10.05 9.63
N PRO A 40 -3.76 -9.25 8.58
CA PRO A 40 -2.98 -8.04 8.28
C PRO A 40 -2.94 -7.04 9.44
N PHE A 41 -4.04 -6.90 10.19
CA PHE A 41 -4.09 -6.04 11.37
C PHE A 41 -3.28 -6.60 12.54
N ARG A 42 -3.31 -7.92 12.74
CA ARG A 42 -2.49 -8.60 13.75
C ARG A 42 -1.00 -8.42 13.47
N GLU A 43 -0.59 -8.57 12.22
CA GLU A 43 0.78 -8.33 11.75
C GLU A 43 1.21 -6.87 11.97
N LEU A 44 0.34 -5.89 11.65
CA LEU A 44 0.61 -4.48 11.96
C LEU A 44 0.81 -4.24 13.47
N CYS A 45 -0.04 -4.84 14.30
CA CYS A 45 0.08 -4.72 15.76
C CYS A 45 1.39 -5.32 16.29
N GLU A 46 1.81 -6.46 15.74
CA GLU A 46 3.08 -7.09 16.12
C GLU A 46 4.29 -6.27 15.66
N ALA A 47 4.26 -5.75 14.43
CA ALA A 47 5.27 -4.82 13.91
C ALA A 47 5.38 -3.57 14.80
N CYS A 48 4.25 -3.02 15.26
CA CYS A 48 4.24 -1.88 16.19
C CYS A 48 4.84 -2.20 17.55
N ARG A 49 4.74 -3.45 18.03
CA ARG A 49 5.39 -3.88 19.30
C ARG A 49 6.89 -4.06 19.12
N LYS A 50 7.31 -4.62 17.98
CA LYS A 50 8.73 -4.85 17.64
C LYS A 50 9.47 -3.58 17.23
N GLY A 51 8.75 -2.57 16.74
CA GLY A 51 9.33 -1.34 16.19
C GLY A 51 9.73 -1.48 14.73
N ASP A 52 9.17 -2.46 14.02
CA ASP A 52 9.47 -2.72 12.62
C ASP A 52 8.78 -1.70 11.71
N LEU A 53 9.53 -0.65 11.34
CA LEU A 53 9.01 0.45 10.52
C LEU A 53 8.62 -0.02 9.12
N LYS A 54 9.35 -0.97 8.54
CA LYS A 54 9.15 -1.44 7.16
C LYS A 54 7.82 -2.18 7.07
N VAL A 55 7.61 -3.16 7.96
CA VAL A 55 6.34 -3.91 8.02
C VAL A 55 5.17 -2.98 8.36
N CYS A 56 5.35 -2.00 9.25
CA CYS A 56 4.33 -0.99 9.51
C CYS A 56 3.92 -0.23 8.25
N GLN A 57 4.88 0.27 7.46
CA GLN A 57 4.60 1.00 6.21
C GLN A 57 3.87 0.13 5.19
N GLU A 58 4.28 -1.13 5.06
CA GLU A 58 3.66 -2.08 4.14
C GLU A 58 2.20 -2.33 4.51
N LYS A 59 1.91 -2.67 5.77
CA LYS A 59 0.53 -2.93 6.22
C LYS A 59 -0.37 -1.71 6.16
N ILE A 60 0.16 -0.53 6.43
CA ILE A 60 -0.57 0.73 6.24
C ILE A 60 -0.90 0.95 4.76
N THR A 61 0.03 0.61 3.86
CA THR A 61 -0.16 0.74 2.40
C THR A 61 -1.17 -0.28 1.86
N GLU A 62 -1.24 -1.47 2.46
CA GLU A 62 -2.28 -2.48 2.20
C GLU A 62 -3.70 -1.99 2.58
N GLY A 63 -3.81 -0.87 3.31
CA GLY A 63 -5.09 -0.24 3.66
C GLY A 63 -5.66 -0.71 5.01
N VAL A 64 -4.82 -1.29 5.87
CA VAL A 64 -5.20 -1.68 7.23
C VAL A 64 -5.66 -0.45 8.02
N ASN A 65 -6.73 -0.60 8.79
CA ASN A 65 -7.25 0.49 9.62
C ASN A 65 -6.34 0.73 10.84
N VAL A 66 -5.50 1.78 10.77
CA VAL A 66 -4.57 2.18 11.84
C VAL A 66 -5.25 2.57 13.16
N ASN A 67 -6.56 2.81 13.14
CA ASN A 67 -7.35 3.18 14.31
C ASN A 67 -8.14 2.01 14.90
N ALA A 68 -8.12 0.84 14.26
CA ALA A 68 -8.74 -0.35 14.84
C ALA A 68 -8.04 -0.76 16.13
N ARG A 69 -8.73 -1.60 16.93
CA ARG A 69 -8.21 -2.16 18.18
C ARG A 69 -8.07 -3.67 18.10
N ASP A 70 -7.04 -4.16 18.78
CA ASP A 70 -6.81 -5.58 18.99
C ASP A 70 -7.77 -6.17 20.05
N PRO A 71 -7.75 -7.49 20.31
CA PRO A 71 -8.57 -8.13 21.35
C PRO A 71 -8.34 -7.61 22.78
N TYR A 72 -7.26 -6.85 23.00
CA TYR A 72 -6.87 -6.27 24.27
C TYR A 72 -7.16 -4.76 24.35
N ASP A 73 -7.99 -4.25 23.44
CA ASP A 73 -8.34 -2.84 23.31
C ASP A 73 -7.14 -1.91 23.06
N TYR A 74 -6.06 -2.40 22.46
CA TYR A 74 -4.93 -1.59 22.03
C TYR A 74 -5.03 -1.23 20.55
N THR A 75 -4.87 0.06 20.26
CA THR A 75 -4.63 0.52 18.88
C THR A 75 -3.14 0.39 18.55
N PRO A 76 -2.77 0.27 17.26
CA PRO A 76 -1.37 0.26 16.82
C PRO A 76 -0.55 1.42 17.42
N LEU A 77 -1.14 2.61 17.52
CA LEU A 77 -0.47 3.78 18.10
C LEU A 77 -0.20 3.64 19.59
N ILE A 78 -1.11 3.01 20.36
CA ILE A 78 -0.88 2.73 21.78
C ILE A 78 0.25 1.71 21.92
N LEU A 79 0.31 0.68 21.06
CA LEU A 79 1.38 -0.32 21.09
C LEU A 79 2.76 0.30 20.81
N ALA A 80 2.87 1.11 19.75
CA ALA A 80 4.11 1.81 19.41
C ALA A 80 4.55 2.76 20.54
N SER A 81 3.60 3.49 21.14
CA SER A 81 3.86 4.40 22.25
C SER A 81 4.31 3.68 23.51
N LEU A 82 3.68 2.54 23.84
CA LEU A 82 4.00 1.69 24.98
C LEU A 82 5.37 1.04 24.86
N CYS A 83 5.72 0.57 23.66
CA CYS A 83 7.00 -0.06 23.38
C CYS A 83 8.13 0.94 23.12
N GLY A 84 7.82 2.24 22.98
CA GLY A 84 8.81 3.30 22.88
C GLY A 84 9.37 3.57 21.49
N HIS A 85 8.68 3.12 20.45
CA HIS A 85 9.11 3.23 19.05
C HIS A 85 8.67 4.56 18.46
N TYR A 86 9.53 5.57 18.57
CA TYR A 86 9.22 6.94 18.16
C TYR A 86 8.90 7.04 16.67
N GLU A 87 9.73 6.42 15.82
CA GLU A 87 9.61 6.46 14.36
C GLU A 87 8.31 5.80 13.90
N VAL A 88 7.92 4.69 14.53
CA VAL A 88 6.64 4.01 14.26
C VAL A 88 5.45 4.85 14.75
N ALA A 89 5.55 5.45 15.94
CA ALA A 89 4.50 6.34 16.44
C ALA A 89 4.31 7.56 15.54
N GLN A 90 5.40 8.14 15.03
CA GLN A 90 5.38 9.23 14.05
C GLN A 90 4.72 8.77 12.74
N LEU A 91 5.13 7.63 12.19
CA LEU A 91 4.53 7.07 10.98
C LEU A 91 3.02 6.86 11.13
N LEU A 92 2.58 6.31 12.27
CA LEU A 92 1.16 6.07 12.53
C LEU A 92 0.37 7.38 12.62
N LEU A 93 0.89 8.38 13.33
CA LEU A 93 0.27 9.71 13.42
C LEU A 93 0.19 10.38 12.07
N GLU A 94 1.29 10.34 11.31
CA GLU A 94 1.33 10.78 9.92
C GLU A 94 0.22 10.04 9.18
N SER A 95 0.17 8.72 9.21
CA SER A 95 -0.85 7.86 8.58
C SER A 95 -2.28 7.96 9.12
N GLY A 96 -2.61 9.01 9.89
CA GLY A 96 -3.98 9.30 10.32
C GLY A 96 -4.42 8.58 11.60
N ALA A 97 -3.49 8.07 12.41
CA ALA A 97 -3.80 7.53 13.72
C ALA A 97 -4.35 8.63 14.66
N LEU A 98 -5.42 8.29 15.38
CA LEU A 98 -6.16 9.22 16.22
C LEU A 98 -5.52 9.32 17.61
N CYS A 99 -4.92 10.47 17.89
CA CYS A 99 -4.49 10.85 19.24
C CYS A 99 -5.27 12.06 19.74
N GLU A 100 -6.55 11.86 20.07
CA GLU A 100 -7.37 12.92 20.62
C GLU A 100 -7.19 13.04 22.13
N ARG A 101 -6.62 14.17 22.55
CA ARG A 101 -6.61 14.60 23.95
C ARG A 101 -8.07 14.69 24.41
N ASP A 102 -8.35 14.09 25.56
CA ASP A 102 -9.70 13.97 26.16
C ASP A 102 -10.56 12.79 25.64
N THR A 103 -9.97 11.85 24.88
CA THR A 103 -10.60 10.54 24.58
C THR A 103 -9.97 9.42 25.40
N PHE A 104 -10.74 8.35 25.68
CA PHE A 104 -10.22 7.18 26.40
C PHE A 104 -8.97 6.59 25.72
N GLN A 105 -8.94 6.54 24.38
CA GLN A 105 -7.79 6.01 23.66
C GLN A 105 -6.60 6.98 23.61
N GLY A 106 -6.85 8.27 23.39
CA GLY A 106 -5.78 9.28 23.37
C GLY A 106 -5.12 9.46 24.74
N GLU A 107 -5.89 9.43 25.84
CA GLU A 107 -5.34 9.46 27.19
C GLU A 107 -4.50 8.22 27.51
N ARG A 108 -4.97 7.03 27.11
CA ARG A 108 -4.17 5.79 27.23
C ARG A 108 -2.88 5.85 26.44
N CYS A 109 -2.92 6.40 25.22
CA CYS A 109 -1.74 6.59 24.38
C CYS A 109 -0.71 7.52 25.06
N LEU A 110 -1.17 8.65 25.61
CA LEU A 110 -0.32 9.61 26.33
C LEU A 110 0.24 9.05 27.65
N TYR A 111 -0.58 8.30 28.39
CA TYR A 111 -0.18 7.65 29.63
C TYR A 111 0.85 6.55 29.39
N ASN A 112 0.66 5.75 28.34
CA ASN A 112 1.54 4.65 27.97
C ASN A 112 2.80 5.09 27.22
N ALA A 113 2.99 6.37 26.90
CA ALA A 113 4.20 6.83 26.22
C ALA A 113 5.45 6.48 27.04
N LEU A 114 6.32 5.62 26.50
CA LEU A 114 7.51 5.14 27.21
C LEU A 114 8.50 6.26 27.55
N ASN A 115 8.60 7.29 26.70
CA ASN A 115 9.53 8.40 26.85
C ASN A 115 8.87 9.76 26.58
N ASP A 116 9.49 10.84 27.10
CA ASP A 116 8.98 12.21 26.93
C ASP A 116 9.05 12.67 25.46
N ARG A 117 9.91 12.08 24.64
CA ARG A 117 10.01 12.39 23.20
C ARG A 117 8.72 12.01 22.47
N ILE A 118 8.20 10.80 22.72
CA ILE A 118 6.92 10.33 22.18
C ILE A 118 5.76 11.11 22.79
N ARG A 119 5.78 11.37 24.10
CA ARG A 119 4.75 12.18 24.74
C ARG A 119 4.66 13.58 24.12
N ASN A 120 5.80 14.22 23.88
CA ASN A 120 5.85 15.54 23.23
C ASN A 120 5.36 15.46 21.78
N LEU A 121 5.73 14.42 21.02
CA LEU A 121 5.18 14.18 19.68
C LEU A 121 3.65 14.10 19.71
N LEU A 122 3.06 13.27 20.58
CA LEU A 122 1.61 13.13 20.73
C LEU A 122 0.94 14.44 21.20
N LEU A 123 1.64 15.25 21.99
CA LEU A 123 1.17 16.57 22.43
C LEU A 123 1.39 17.68 21.39
N GLU A 124 2.29 17.54 20.44
CA GLU A 124 2.47 18.52 19.37
C GLU A 124 1.53 18.22 18.21
N TYR A 125 1.21 16.95 18.00
CA TYR A 125 0.37 16.50 16.91
C TYR A 125 -1.07 17.00 17.07
N ASP A 126 -1.44 17.99 16.25
CA ASP A 126 -2.80 18.46 16.09
C ASP A 126 -3.35 17.89 14.78
N TYR A 127 -4.17 16.84 14.91
CA TYR A 127 -4.83 16.18 13.79
C TYR A 127 -5.63 17.16 12.91
N SER A 128 -6.10 18.29 13.45
CA SER A 128 -6.79 19.31 12.65
C SER A 128 -5.88 20.11 11.71
N LYS A 129 -4.57 19.94 11.82
CA LYS A 129 -3.56 20.58 10.97
C LYS A 129 -2.70 19.59 10.18
N SER A 130 -2.77 18.28 10.48
CA SER A 130 -2.07 17.28 9.69
C SER A 130 -2.85 17.05 8.40
N THR A 131 -2.22 17.35 7.27
CA THR A 131 -2.66 16.81 5.98
C THR A 131 -2.67 15.30 6.10
N ASP A 132 -3.85 14.68 6.10
CA ASP A 132 -3.99 13.24 6.09
C ASP A 132 -3.22 12.66 4.88
N PRO A 133 -2.08 11.97 5.06
CA PRO A 133 -1.29 11.39 3.99
C PRO A 133 -1.98 10.16 3.38
N LEU A 134 -3.11 9.69 3.96
CA LEU A 134 -4.05 8.77 3.32
C LEU A 134 -5.00 9.48 2.33
N GLN A 135 -4.95 10.81 2.23
CA GLN A 135 -5.76 11.60 1.29
C GLN A 135 -4.90 12.43 0.31
N PRO A 136 -3.89 11.84 -0.38
CA PRO A 136 -3.02 12.57 -1.28
C PRO A 136 -3.77 13.11 -2.50
N LEU A 137 -4.88 12.51 -2.94
CA LEU A 137 -5.75 13.12 -3.96
C LEU A 137 -6.30 14.47 -3.48
N ALA A 138 -6.85 14.53 -2.27
CA ALA A 138 -7.40 15.76 -1.70
C ALA A 138 -6.31 16.82 -1.48
N ALA A 139 -5.14 16.40 -0.98
CA ALA A 139 -3.98 17.27 -0.80
C ALA A 139 -3.49 17.84 -2.13
N HIS A 140 -3.36 17.00 -3.16
CA HIS A 140 -2.98 17.41 -4.51
C HIS A 140 -3.97 18.43 -5.07
N VAL A 141 -5.27 18.09 -5.10
CA VAL A 141 -6.30 18.98 -5.65
C VAL A 141 -6.35 20.30 -4.91
N SER A 142 -6.28 20.31 -3.58
CA SER A 142 -6.23 21.55 -2.78
C SER A 142 -5.01 22.40 -3.12
N SER A 143 -3.84 21.76 -3.32
CA SER A 143 -2.59 22.47 -3.67
C SER A 143 -2.68 23.22 -5.00
N LEU A 144 -3.55 22.80 -5.91
CA LEU A 144 -3.76 23.46 -7.21
C LEU A 144 -4.26 24.91 -7.07
N LEU A 145 -4.88 25.28 -5.95
CA LEU A 145 -5.34 26.66 -5.70
C LEU A 145 -4.19 27.66 -5.46
N THR A 146 -3.04 27.17 -4.98
CA THR A 146 -1.89 27.99 -4.59
C THR A 146 -0.65 27.69 -5.42
N ARG A 147 -0.76 26.84 -6.43
CA ARG A 147 0.36 26.40 -7.25
C ARG A 147 0.63 27.40 -8.37
N ASP A 148 1.83 27.98 -8.36
CA ASP A 148 2.23 28.93 -9.39
C ASP A 148 2.80 28.25 -10.65
N GLN A 149 3.52 27.13 -10.49
CA GLN A 149 4.13 26.40 -11.59
C GLN A 149 4.00 24.87 -11.46
N PRO A 150 3.76 24.16 -12.58
CA PRO A 150 3.35 24.70 -13.88
C PRO A 150 1.90 25.21 -13.83
N GLY A 151 1.61 26.28 -14.58
CA GLY A 151 0.26 26.86 -14.63
C GLY A 151 -0.71 25.96 -15.39
N THR A 152 -1.74 25.44 -14.71
CA THR A 152 -2.74 24.52 -15.27
C THR A 152 -4.16 25.07 -15.24
N SER A 153 -4.37 26.29 -14.74
CA SER A 153 -5.69 26.90 -14.66
C SER A 153 -6.22 27.30 -16.04
N ASP A 154 -7.51 27.04 -16.26
CA ASP A 154 -8.21 27.24 -17.53
C ASP A 154 -9.41 28.21 -17.42
N ILE A 155 -9.69 28.70 -16.21
CA ILE A 155 -10.70 29.72 -15.95
C ILE A 155 -10.27 30.66 -14.81
N VAL A 156 -10.50 31.96 -15.01
CA VAL A 156 -10.28 32.99 -14.00
C VAL A 156 -11.62 33.50 -13.49
N VAL A 157 -11.81 33.44 -12.18
CA VAL A 157 -12.99 34.03 -11.53
C VAL A 157 -12.62 35.32 -10.84
N THR A 158 -13.28 36.42 -11.22
CA THR A 158 -13.08 37.74 -10.62
C THR A 158 -14.19 38.03 -9.60
N ALA A 159 -13.82 38.32 -8.36
CA ALA A 159 -14.72 38.69 -7.26
C ALA A 159 -14.25 40.01 -6.64
N GLY A 160 -14.84 41.13 -7.08
CA GLY A 160 -14.32 42.46 -6.73
C GLY A 160 -12.92 42.66 -7.32
N ASP A 161 -11.94 42.94 -6.45
CA ASP A 161 -10.53 43.13 -6.84
C ASP A 161 -9.72 41.81 -6.80
N GLU A 162 -10.31 40.71 -6.32
CA GLU A 162 -9.65 39.40 -6.23
C GLU A 162 -9.85 38.58 -7.52
N CYS A 163 -8.79 37.94 -7.98
CA CYS A 163 -8.81 37.00 -9.10
C CYS A 163 -8.41 35.60 -8.61
N LEU A 164 -9.26 34.61 -8.85
CA LEU A 164 -9.02 33.20 -8.53
C LEU A 164 -8.78 32.41 -9.81
N TYR A 165 -7.67 31.69 -9.88
CA TYR A 165 -7.29 30.83 -11.00
C TYR A 165 -7.76 29.41 -10.71
N LEU A 166 -8.71 28.90 -11.49
CA LEU A 166 -9.42 27.64 -11.22
C LEU A 166 -9.38 26.70 -12.44
N HIS A 167 -10.00 25.52 -12.27
CA HIS A 167 -10.00 24.40 -13.20
C HIS A 167 -11.45 24.02 -13.55
N LYS A 168 -11.85 24.16 -14.81
CA LYS A 168 -13.22 23.92 -15.29
C LYS A 168 -13.69 22.51 -14.97
N PHE A 169 -12.83 21.51 -15.16
CA PHE A 169 -13.19 20.11 -14.90
C PHE A 169 -13.53 19.85 -13.43
N ILE A 170 -12.79 20.45 -12.47
CA ILE A 170 -13.07 20.32 -11.03
C ILE A 170 -14.41 20.97 -10.71
N LEU A 171 -14.63 22.19 -11.21
CA LEU A 171 -15.88 22.91 -11.01
C LEU A 171 -17.08 22.14 -11.60
N ALA A 172 -16.95 21.62 -12.82
CA ALA A 172 -17.98 20.85 -13.49
C ALA A 172 -18.23 19.47 -12.84
N ALA A 173 -17.20 18.84 -12.29
CA ALA A 173 -17.35 17.58 -11.56
C ALA A 173 -18.10 17.79 -10.24
N ARG A 174 -17.78 18.85 -9.50
CA ARG A 174 -18.21 19.06 -8.12
C ARG A 174 -19.42 19.98 -7.95
N SER A 175 -19.83 20.70 -9.01
CA SER A 175 -21.00 21.59 -9.00
C SER A 175 -21.86 21.39 -10.27
N PRO A 176 -23.11 20.96 -10.13
CA PRO A 176 -24.04 20.85 -11.25
C PRO A 176 -24.28 22.18 -11.99
N TYR A 177 -24.31 23.30 -11.25
CA TYR A 177 -24.41 24.65 -11.83
C TYR A 177 -23.25 24.93 -12.80
N PHE A 178 -22.01 24.73 -12.34
CA PHE A 178 -20.83 24.95 -13.19
C PHE A 178 -20.81 23.98 -14.37
N ARG A 179 -21.23 22.73 -14.17
CA ARG A 179 -21.36 21.75 -15.26
C ARG A 179 -22.28 22.26 -16.37
N GLY A 180 -23.50 22.69 -16.04
CA GLY A 180 -24.46 23.18 -17.04
C GLY A 180 -23.95 24.42 -17.76
N LYS A 181 -23.31 25.33 -17.02
CA LYS A 181 -22.79 26.58 -17.57
C LYS A 181 -21.58 26.39 -18.48
N LEU A 182 -20.59 25.61 -18.05
CA LEU A 182 -19.35 25.40 -18.79
C LEU A 182 -19.54 24.49 -20.01
N VAL A 183 -20.54 23.61 -19.99
CA VAL A 183 -20.92 22.84 -21.19
C VAL A 183 -21.60 23.74 -22.23
N ALA A 184 -22.39 24.72 -21.79
CA ALA A 184 -23.05 25.66 -22.71
C ALA A 184 -22.06 26.64 -23.36
N ASP A 185 -20.98 27.00 -22.66
CA ASP A 185 -19.92 27.89 -23.16
C ASP A 185 -18.52 27.39 -22.72
N PRO A 186 -17.94 26.42 -23.47
CA PRO A 186 -16.63 25.87 -23.15
C PRO A 186 -15.47 26.85 -23.38
N GLU A 187 -15.66 27.83 -24.26
CA GLU A 187 -14.64 28.82 -24.64
C GLU A 187 -14.43 29.90 -23.58
N SER A 188 -15.42 30.13 -22.71
CA SER A 188 -15.32 31.09 -21.61
C SER A 188 -14.10 30.85 -20.73
N THR A 189 -13.19 31.83 -20.69
CA THR A 189 -11.97 31.82 -19.85
C THR A 189 -12.10 32.69 -18.60
N THR A 190 -13.14 33.52 -18.51
CA THR A 190 -13.34 34.45 -17.40
C THR A 190 -14.77 34.40 -16.90
N TRP A 191 -14.95 34.36 -15.58
CA TRP A 191 -16.27 34.48 -14.96
C TRP A 191 -16.27 35.56 -13.88
N LYS A 192 -17.36 36.34 -13.81
CA LYS A 192 -17.53 37.40 -12.81
C LYS A 192 -18.52 36.99 -11.75
N LEU A 193 -18.11 37.05 -10.49
CA LEU A 193 -19.00 36.83 -9.36
C LEU A 193 -19.99 38.02 -9.24
N PRO A 194 -21.28 37.77 -8.99
CA PRO A 194 -22.22 38.85 -8.68
C PRO A 194 -21.77 39.64 -7.45
N SER A 195 -21.84 40.98 -7.51
CA SER A 195 -21.42 41.88 -6.43
C SER A 195 -22.20 41.73 -5.11
N THR A 196 -23.31 40.99 -5.14
CA THR A 196 -24.15 40.69 -3.97
C THR A 196 -23.58 39.59 -3.07
N ILE A 197 -22.59 38.85 -3.55
CA ILE A 197 -21.96 37.72 -2.85
C ILE A 197 -20.61 38.18 -2.31
N PRO A 198 -20.36 38.07 -0.99
CA PRO A 198 -19.06 38.38 -0.41
C PRO A 198 -17.95 37.53 -1.04
N PRO A 199 -16.79 38.10 -1.44
CA PRO A 199 -15.67 37.33 -1.99
C PRO A 199 -15.21 36.20 -1.05
N GLN A 200 -15.26 36.41 0.26
CA GLN A 200 -14.89 35.42 1.27
C GLN A 200 -15.82 34.20 1.24
N ALA A 201 -17.13 34.41 1.01
CA ALA A 201 -18.09 33.32 0.89
C ALA A 201 -17.81 32.46 -0.34
N PHE A 202 -17.43 33.11 -1.46
CA PHE A 202 -17.01 32.40 -2.67
C PHE A 202 -15.69 31.65 -2.47
N GLY A 203 -14.70 32.26 -1.83
CA GLY A 203 -13.45 31.60 -1.48
C GLY A 203 -13.66 30.33 -0.64
N THR A 204 -14.59 30.35 0.32
CA THR A 204 -14.97 29.17 1.10
C THR A 204 -15.60 28.08 0.24
N ALA A 205 -16.51 28.45 -0.68
CA ALA A 205 -17.12 27.50 -1.61
C ALA A 205 -16.08 26.88 -2.56
N ILE A 206 -15.13 27.66 -3.07
CA ILE A 206 -14.05 27.15 -3.92
C ILE A 206 -13.15 26.18 -3.16
N LYS A 207 -12.72 26.54 -1.94
CA LYS A 207 -11.95 25.62 -1.09
C LYS A 207 -12.67 24.29 -0.92
N TYR A 208 -13.96 24.33 -0.62
CA TYR A 208 -14.79 23.12 -0.50
C TYR A 208 -14.84 22.27 -1.79
N LEU A 209 -14.97 22.89 -2.96
CA LEU A 209 -14.93 22.17 -4.24
C LEU A 209 -13.57 21.48 -4.47
N TYR A 210 -12.48 22.08 -3.96
CA TYR A 210 -11.10 21.63 -4.07
C TYR A 210 -10.61 20.79 -2.87
N PHE A 211 -11.52 20.23 -2.06
CA PHE A 211 -11.21 19.46 -0.85
C PHE A 211 -10.46 20.22 0.26
N GLY A 212 -10.33 21.54 0.13
CA GLY A 212 -9.74 22.40 1.14
C GLY A 212 -10.67 22.57 2.34
N GLU A 213 -10.06 22.82 3.50
CA GLU A 213 -10.81 23.09 4.72
C GLU A 213 -11.49 24.47 4.66
N ALA A 214 -12.74 24.51 5.10
CA ALA A 214 -13.40 25.77 5.37
C ALA A 214 -12.68 26.45 6.55
N PRO A 215 -12.30 27.73 6.44
CA PRO A 215 -11.62 28.42 7.52
C PRO A 215 -12.54 28.49 8.75
N ARG A 216 -12.04 28.04 9.91
CA ARG A 216 -12.76 28.11 11.20
C ARG A 216 -13.09 29.55 11.60
N ASP A 217 -12.18 30.46 11.28
CA ASP A 217 -12.40 31.90 11.41
C ASP A 217 -12.76 32.45 10.02
N LEU A 218 -14.04 32.70 9.80
CA LEU A 218 -14.52 33.47 8.65
C LEU A 218 -13.98 34.89 8.79
N ARG A 219 -12.75 35.15 8.32
CA ARG A 219 -12.06 36.45 8.42
C ARG A 219 -13.02 37.60 8.11
N SER A 220 -13.55 38.21 9.16
CA SER A 220 -14.45 39.35 9.11
C SER A 220 -13.90 40.33 10.12
N GLY A 221 -13.08 41.25 9.64
CA GLY A 221 -12.37 42.21 10.47
C GLY A 221 -12.41 43.59 9.83
N PRO A 222 -12.07 44.66 10.59
CA PRO A 222 -12.12 46.03 10.08
C PRO A 222 -11.29 46.16 8.80
N GLY A 223 -11.94 46.49 7.68
CA GLY A 223 -11.30 46.63 6.35
C GLY A 223 -11.82 45.69 5.26
N THR A 224 -12.55 44.61 5.57
CA THR A 224 -13.13 43.71 4.55
C THR A 224 -14.51 44.14 4.04
N GLY A 225 -15.18 45.07 4.74
CA GLY A 225 -16.50 45.58 4.37
C GLY A 225 -17.69 44.66 4.67
N PHE A 226 -17.46 43.46 5.23
CA PHE A 226 -18.50 42.48 5.57
C PHE A 226 -18.36 41.96 7.00
N THR A 227 -19.50 41.72 7.65
CA THR A 227 -19.59 41.08 8.97
C THR A 227 -19.59 39.55 8.87
N GLU A 228 -19.26 38.83 9.95
CA GLU A 228 -19.30 37.35 9.97
C GLU A 228 -20.68 36.80 9.59
N SER A 229 -21.74 37.46 10.05
CA SER A 229 -23.12 37.09 9.74
C SER A 229 -23.44 37.26 8.25
N GLU A 230 -22.94 38.33 7.61
CA GLU A 230 -23.11 38.56 6.17
C GLU A 230 -22.32 37.57 5.33
N VAL A 231 -21.10 37.20 5.77
CA VAL A 231 -20.29 36.16 5.12
C VAL A 231 -21.00 34.81 5.23
N PHE A 232 -21.52 34.45 6.40
CA PHE A 232 -22.26 33.19 6.60
C PHE A 232 -23.55 33.14 5.75
N ALA A 233 -24.33 34.23 5.72
CA ALA A 233 -25.49 34.35 4.83
C ALA A 233 -25.08 34.36 3.35
N GLY A 234 -23.89 34.85 3.03
CA GLY A 234 -23.28 34.74 1.69
C GLY A 234 -22.97 33.30 1.32
N ILE A 235 -22.48 32.50 2.27
CA ILE A 235 -22.17 31.08 2.08
C ILE A 235 -23.45 30.29 1.80
N ASP A 236 -24.54 30.52 2.53
CA ASP A 236 -25.84 29.87 2.24
C ASP A 236 -26.36 30.23 0.84
N ARG A 237 -26.29 31.52 0.47
CA ARG A 237 -26.70 31.99 -0.87
C ARG A 237 -25.87 31.34 -1.97
N ILE A 238 -24.55 31.24 -1.79
CA ILE A 238 -23.67 30.66 -2.80
C ILE A 238 -23.78 29.15 -2.86
N ALA A 239 -24.02 28.49 -1.73
CA ALA A 239 -24.25 27.05 -1.67
C ALA A 239 -25.47 26.66 -2.51
N LYS A 240 -26.55 27.43 -2.37
CA LYS A 240 -27.76 27.27 -3.19
C LYS A 240 -27.52 27.59 -4.67
N HIS A 241 -26.79 28.67 -4.94
CA HIS A 241 -26.51 29.09 -6.31
C HIS A 241 -25.63 28.10 -7.09
N LEU A 242 -24.63 27.52 -6.42
CA LEU A 242 -23.71 26.54 -6.98
C LEU A 242 -24.20 25.09 -6.84
N GLU A 243 -25.39 24.89 -6.28
CA GLU A 243 -26.01 23.58 -6.06
C GLU A 243 -25.15 22.61 -5.21
N ILE A 244 -24.55 23.13 -4.14
CA ILE A 244 -23.72 22.39 -3.17
C ILE A 244 -24.32 22.53 -1.75
N PRO A 245 -25.46 21.85 -1.47
CA PRO A 245 -26.23 22.06 -0.22
C PRO A 245 -25.45 21.69 1.05
N SER A 246 -24.55 20.72 0.94
CA SER A 246 -23.67 20.21 1.99
C SER A 246 -22.57 21.15 2.46
N LEU A 247 -22.29 22.23 1.72
CA LEU A 247 -21.27 23.20 2.11
C LEU A 247 -21.57 23.77 3.50
N LEU A 248 -22.85 24.09 3.77
CA LEU A 248 -23.26 24.63 5.05
C LEU A 248 -23.06 23.63 6.20
N ASP A 249 -23.43 22.37 5.98
CA ASP A 249 -23.29 21.29 6.96
C ASP A 249 -21.84 21.00 7.33
N SER A 250 -20.91 21.28 6.41
CA SER A 250 -19.46 21.15 6.63
C SER A 250 -18.87 22.26 7.49
N ILE A 251 -19.53 23.43 7.55
CA ILE A 251 -19.06 24.62 8.29
C ILE A 251 -19.71 24.69 9.68
N LEU A 252 -20.92 24.17 9.82
CA LEU A 252 -21.63 24.12 11.09
C LEU A 252 -20.92 23.20 12.08
N ASP A 253 -20.25 23.79 13.07
CA ASP A 253 -19.62 23.07 14.19
C ASP A 253 -20.72 22.48 15.09
N SER A 254 -20.77 21.14 15.16
CA SER A 254 -21.68 20.42 16.04
C SER A 254 -21.27 20.46 17.52
N GLY A 255 -20.11 21.03 17.86
CA GLY A 255 -19.50 20.94 19.19
C GLY A 255 -18.91 19.56 19.50
N ASP A 256 -19.39 18.50 18.82
CA ASP A 256 -18.82 17.16 18.82
C ASP A 256 -17.80 16.99 17.69
N ARG A 257 -16.52 16.85 18.09
CA ARG A 257 -15.37 16.68 17.19
C ARG A 257 -15.48 15.44 16.32
N ARG A 258 -16.09 14.35 16.81
CA ARG A 258 -16.18 13.08 16.08
C ARG A 258 -17.18 13.16 14.94
N LEU A 259 -18.35 13.75 15.19
CA LEU A 259 -19.34 14.02 14.15
C LEU A 259 -18.78 14.95 13.05
N ALA A 260 -18.01 15.97 13.44
CA ALA A 260 -17.31 16.83 12.48
C ALA A 260 -16.29 16.04 11.63
N ARG A 261 -15.51 15.13 12.24
CA ARG A 261 -14.59 14.22 11.53
C ARG A 261 -15.33 13.30 10.56
N GLN A 262 -16.41 12.66 11.01
CA GLN A 262 -17.21 11.76 10.17
C GLN A 262 -17.81 12.50 8.98
N ARG A 263 -18.40 13.70 9.20
CA ARG A 263 -18.90 14.55 8.11
C ARG A 263 -17.80 14.88 7.12
N ARG A 264 -16.63 15.31 7.59
CA ARG A 264 -15.48 15.59 6.73
C ARG A 264 -15.09 14.38 5.88
N SER A 265 -14.97 13.20 6.48
CA SER A 265 -14.63 11.96 5.76
C SER A 265 -15.69 11.62 4.70
N MET A 266 -16.98 11.74 5.02
CA MET A 266 -18.07 11.52 4.07
C MET A 266 -18.05 12.55 2.93
N GLU A 267 -17.74 13.80 3.23
CA GLU A 267 -17.65 14.89 2.27
C GLU A 267 -16.48 14.70 1.29
N LEU A 268 -15.31 14.29 1.79
CA LEU A 268 -14.16 13.92 0.98
C LEU A 268 -14.49 12.72 0.09
N SER A 269 -15.09 11.66 0.65
CA SER A 269 -15.50 10.47 -0.11
C SER A 269 -16.44 10.85 -1.25
N ARG A 270 -17.50 11.63 -0.94
CA ARG A 270 -18.45 12.07 -1.97
C ARG A 270 -17.77 12.91 -3.05
N GLY A 271 -16.81 13.76 -2.68
CA GLY A 271 -16.07 14.53 -3.68
C GLY A 271 -15.15 13.69 -4.56
N ARG A 272 -14.52 12.65 -3.99
CA ARG A 272 -13.78 11.65 -4.77
C ARG A 272 -14.72 10.92 -5.73
N ASP A 273 -15.88 10.45 -5.26
CA ASP A 273 -16.86 9.74 -6.08
C ASP A 273 -17.41 10.63 -7.23
N GLN A 274 -17.64 11.92 -6.97
CA GLN A 274 -18.05 12.88 -8.01
C GLN A 274 -16.96 13.13 -9.07
N LEU A 275 -15.69 13.21 -8.66
CA LEU A 275 -14.57 13.31 -9.61
C LEU A 275 -14.39 12.01 -10.39
N GLU A 276 -14.55 10.86 -9.76
CA GLU A 276 -14.48 9.54 -10.39
C GLU A 276 -15.60 9.38 -11.44
N GLU A 277 -16.85 9.69 -11.09
CA GLU A 277 -17.98 9.63 -12.03
C GLU A 277 -17.74 10.53 -13.24
N TRP A 278 -17.27 11.77 -12.99
CA TRP A 278 -16.96 12.72 -14.05
C TRP A 278 -15.80 12.21 -14.92
N PHE A 279 -14.73 11.67 -14.31
CA PHE A 279 -13.57 11.11 -15.02
C PHE A 279 -13.98 9.95 -15.93
N ARG A 280 -14.70 8.95 -15.40
CA ARG A 280 -15.14 7.78 -16.18
C ARG A 280 -16.00 8.21 -17.37
N LYS A 281 -16.95 9.14 -17.14
CA LYS A 281 -17.85 9.61 -18.19
C LYS A 281 -17.15 10.43 -19.28
N ASN A 282 -16.23 11.31 -18.89
CA ASN A 282 -15.67 12.31 -19.81
C ASN A 282 -14.30 11.90 -20.35
N VAL A 283 -13.37 11.48 -19.50
CA VAL A 283 -12.02 11.08 -19.93
C VAL A 283 -12.06 9.71 -20.59
N LEU A 284 -12.46 8.68 -19.85
CA LEU A 284 -12.50 7.31 -20.41
C LEU A 284 -13.57 7.18 -21.50
N GLY A 285 -14.72 7.84 -21.31
CA GLY A 285 -15.79 7.85 -22.32
C GLY A 285 -15.47 8.62 -23.61
N SER A 286 -14.43 9.47 -23.62
CA SER A 286 -13.99 10.20 -24.83
C SER A 286 -12.66 9.67 -25.38
N LYS A 287 -12.22 8.48 -24.96
CA LYS A 287 -11.04 7.83 -25.56
C LYS A 287 -11.30 7.51 -27.03
N ILE A 288 -10.25 7.60 -27.85
CA ILE A 288 -10.35 7.40 -29.30
C ILE A 288 -9.36 6.31 -29.70
N GLU A 289 -9.87 5.29 -30.38
CA GLU A 289 -9.07 4.24 -30.99
C GLU A 289 -8.77 4.63 -32.44
N VAL A 290 -7.49 4.64 -32.80
CA VAL A 290 -7.01 5.07 -34.11
C VAL A 290 -5.88 4.15 -34.55
N ASP A 291 -5.78 3.86 -35.85
CA ASP A 291 -4.62 3.16 -36.41
C ASP A 291 -3.34 3.95 -36.10
N SER A 292 -2.27 3.28 -35.66
CA SER A 292 -1.01 3.92 -35.25
C SER A 292 -0.39 4.80 -36.33
N SER A 293 -0.68 4.52 -37.60
CA SER A 293 -0.23 5.28 -38.77
C SER A 293 -0.94 6.64 -38.93
N LYS A 294 -2.15 6.80 -38.38
CA LYS A 294 -3.00 8.00 -38.53
C LYS A 294 -3.04 8.87 -37.27
N VAL A 295 -2.31 8.52 -36.23
CA VAL A 295 -2.33 9.24 -34.95
C VAL A 295 -1.93 10.72 -35.11
N ASP A 296 -0.95 11.02 -35.95
CA ASP A 296 -0.48 12.38 -36.19
C ASP A 296 -1.49 13.27 -36.93
N GLU A 297 -2.51 12.66 -37.54
CA GLU A 297 -3.61 13.36 -38.22
C GLU A 297 -4.72 13.77 -37.25
N VAL A 298 -4.77 13.17 -36.06
CA VAL A 298 -5.80 13.46 -35.05
C VAL A 298 -5.57 14.85 -34.47
N ARG A 299 -6.47 15.77 -34.80
CA ARG A 299 -6.47 17.14 -34.25
C ARG A 299 -7.54 17.26 -33.17
N TRP A 300 -7.08 17.55 -31.96
CA TRP A 300 -7.96 17.76 -30.82
C TRP A 300 -7.99 19.22 -30.43
N ASN A 301 -9.17 19.83 -30.46
CA ASN A 301 -9.32 21.24 -30.15
C ASN A 301 -9.05 21.47 -28.65
N ARG A 302 -8.29 22.52 -28.35
CA ARG A 302 -8.10 23.04 -26.98
C ARG A 302 -9.43 23.36 -26.30
N TYR A 303 -10.39 23.92 -27.04
CA TYR A 303 -11.72 24.21 -26.52
C TYR A 303 -12.64 23.02 -26.77
N ASN A 304 -12.45 21.96 -25.99
CA ASN A 304 -13.28 20.75 -26.04
C ASN A 304 -14.28 20.70 -24.87
N GLY A 305 -15.34 19.92 -25.04
CA GLY A 305 -16.45 19.82 -24.07
C GLY A 305 -16.08 19.17 -22.73
N ILE A 306 -14.89 18.59 -22.63
CA ILE A 306 -14.40 17.94 -21.41
C ILE A 306 -13.23 18.69 -20.78
N PHE A 307 -12.85 19.85 -21.30
CA PHE A 307 -11.77 20.69 -20.76
C PHE A 307 -10.40 20.01 -20.68
N ALA A 308 -10.15 19.00 -21.51
CA ALA A 308 -8.83 18.38 -21.63
C ALA A 308 -7.83 19.39 -22.20
N ASP A 309 -6.58 19.33 -21.72
CA ASP A 309 -5.49 20.22 -22.13
C ASP A 309 -4.25 19.44 -22.63
N VAL A 310 -4.31 18.11 -22.63
CA VAL A 310 -3.30 17.19 -23.17
C VAL A 310 -3.94 15.85 -23.54
N VAL A 311 -3.28 15.08 -24.41
CA VAL A 311 -3.68 13.73 -24.82
C VAL A 311 -2.54 12.77 -24.55
N LEU A 312 -2.80 11.66 -23.87
CA LEU A 312 -1.85 10.55 -23.77
C LEU A 312 -2.16 9.51 -24.83
N ARG A 313 -1.12 8.90 -25.41
CA ARG A 313 -1.22 7.83 -26.40
C ARG A 313 -0.61 6.57 -25.79
N ALA A 314 -1.34 5.45 -25.85
CA ALA A 314 -0.83 4.11 -25.63
C ALA A 314 -1.01 3.28 -26.90
N ASP A 315 -0.05 2.43 -27.20
CA ASP A 315 -0.05 1.58 -28.39
C ASP A 315 -0.35 0.13 -27.98
N GLU A 316 -1.18 -0.58 -28.75
CA GLU A 316 -1.37 -2.01 -28.55
C GLU A 316 -0.05 -2.75 -28.86
N LEU A 317 0.30 -3.68 -27.97
CA LEU A 317 1.41 -4.59 -28.19
C LEU A 317 1.07 -5.52 -29.36
N PRO A 318 2.04 -5.92 -30.19
CA PRO A 318 1.81 -6.94 -31.19
C PRO A 318 1.32 -8.23 -30.51
N GLU A 319 0.24 -8.84 -31.01
CA GLU A 319 -0.11 -10.20 -30.64
C GLU A 319 1.07 -11.08 -31.04
N ASP A 320 1.68 -11.79 -30.08
CA ASP A 320 2.75 -12.73 -30.38
C ASP A 320 2.23 -13.78 -31.37
N GLU A 321 2.97 -13.99 -32.47
CA GLU A 321 2.69 -14.96 -33.54
C GLU A 321 2.81 -16.43 -33.06
N ASP A 322 2.47 -16.74 -31.81
CA ASP A 322 2.61 -18.09 -31.24
C ASP A 322 1.34 -18.94 -31.39
N ASP A 323 0.24 -18.40 -31.92
CA ASP A 323 -0.94 -19.18 -32.32
C ASP A 323 -0.91 -19.59 -33.80
N ILE A 324 0.29 -19.88 -34.35
CA ILE A 324 0.43 -20.55 -35.65
C ILE A 324 0.12 -22.05 -35.46
N GLY A 325 -1.17 -22.31 -35.26
CA GLY A 325 -1.80 -23.56 -35.67
C GLY A 325 -1.73 -23.70 -37.18
N ASP A 326 -0.72 -24.45 -37.62
CA ASP A 326 -0.65 -25.21 -38.88
C ASP A 326 -1.04 -24.47 -40.19
N GLY A 327 0.00 -23.95 -40.86
CA GLY A 327 0.14 -24.00 -42.31
C GLY A 327 -1.07 -23.64 -43.17
N SER A 328 -1.34 -22.34 -43.37
CA SER A 328 -1.59 -21.75 -44.70
C SER A 328 -2.07 -20.31 -44.57
N ASN A 329 -1.17 -19.34 -44.78
CA ASN A 329 -1.41 -18.14 -45.60
C ASN A 329 -0.18 -17.23 -45.58
N LEU A 330 0.64 -17.36 -46.62
CA LEU A 330 1.69 -16.39 -46.98
C LEU A 330 1.05 -15.17 -47.65
N ASN A 331 0.24 -14.41 -46.92
CA ASN A 331 -0.13 -13.04 -47.25
C ASN A 331 -0.04 -12.24 -45.95
N GLY A 332 1.11 -11.59 -45.73
CA GLY A 332 1.28 -10.64 -44.65
C GLY A 332 0.38 -9.43 -44.88
N GLU A 333 -0.85 -9.51 -44.39
CA GLU A 333 -1.59 -8.33 -43.99
C GLU A 333 -0.90 -7.86 -42.71
N GLN A 334 -0.10 -6.79 -42.81
CA GLN A 334 0.30 -6.00 -41.64
C GLN A 334 -0.99 -5.66 -40.90
N GLN A 335 -1.28 -6.36 -39.80
CA GLN A 335 -2.32 -5.93 -38.88
C GLN A 335 -1.96 -4.51 -38.47
N ASP A 336 -2.78 -3.55 -38.90
CA ASP A 336 -2.59 -2.14 -38.57
C ASP A 336 -2.64 -2.02 -37.04
N ARG A 337 -1.49 -1.76 -36.43
CA ARG A 337 -1.37 -1.55 -34.97
C ARG A 337 -2.37 -0.48 -34.56
N LYS A 338 -3.09 -0.70 -33.48
CA LYS A 338 -4.02 0.29 -32.93
C LYS A 338 -3.37 1.06 -31.82
N SER A 339 -3.71 2.34 -31.75
CA SER A 339 -3.30 3.27 -30.71
C SER A 339 -4.55 3.85 -30.06
N VAL A 340 -4.54 3.96 -28.74
CA VAL A 340 -5.63 4.55 -27.98
C VAL A 340 -5.19 5.90 -27.43
N LEU A 341 -5.98 6.93 -27.72
CA LEU A 341 -5.77 8.30 -27.30
C LEU A 341 -6.69 8.64 -26.13
N PHE A 342 -6.09 9.11 -25.05
CA PHE A 342 -6.74 9.49 -23.80
C PHE A 342 -6.64 11.00 -23.58
N PRO A 343 -7.69 11.79 -23.89
CA PRO A 343 -7.98 13.05 -23.21
C PRO A 343 -7.59 13.08 -21.74
N CYS A 344 -6.77 14.01 -21.30
CA CYS A 344 -6.62 14.22 -19.86
C CYS A 344 -6.24 15.66 -19.52
N HIS A 345 -6.01 15.85 -18.23
CA HIS A 345 -5.81 17.16 -17.63
C HIS A 345 -4.41 17.20 -17.02
N ARG A 346 -3.56 18.14 -17.45
CA ARG A 346 -2.21 18.34 -16.90
C ARG A 346 -2.27 18.47 -15.39
N ALA A 347 -3.27 19.20 -14.88
CA ALA A 347 -3.53 19.37 -13.45
C ALA A 347 -3.56 18.04 -12.67
N MET A 348 -4.09 16.96 -13.26
CA MET A 348 -4.13 15.63 -12.63
C MET A 348 -2.87 14.81 -12.90
N LEU A 349 -2.25 14.97 -14.07
CA LEU A 349 -0.98 14.31 -14.40
C LEU A 349 0.18 14.78 -13.51
N LEU A 350 0.14 15.99 -12.95
CA LEU A 350 1.15 16.51 -12.01
C LEU A 350 1.34 15.67 -10.74
N ARG A 351 0.46 14.70 -10.47
CA ARG A 351 0.66 13.71 -9.40
C ARG A 351 1.79 12.71 -9.69
N SER A 352 2.27 12.67 -10.94
CA SER A 352 3.46 11.94 -11.36
C SER A 352 4.62 12.92 -11.50
N GLU A 353 5.77 12.58 -10.91
CA GLU A 353 6.95 13.44 -10.97
C GLU A 353 7.49 13.57 -12.40
N PHE A 354 7.32 12.51 -13.22
CA PHE A 354 7.63 12.53 -14.64
C PHE A 354 6.92 13.68 -15.37
N PHE A 355 5.59 13.75 -15.25
CA PHE A 355 4.81 14.79 -15.90
C PHE A 355 5.02 16.16 -15.27
N GLN A 356 5.24 16.24 -13.95
CA GLN A 356 5.60 17.49 -13.29
C GLN A 356 6.90 18.06 -13.87
N ALA A 357 7.94 17.24 -14.02
CA ALA A 357 9.20 17.65 -14.63
C ALA A 357 9.00 18.07 -16.10
N MET A 358 8.26 17.26 -16.87
CA MET A 358 7.95 17.55 -18.27
C MET A 358 7.23 18.89 -18.45
N PHE A 359 6.20 19.17 -17.67
CA PHE A 359 5.38 20.38 -17.81
C PHE A 359 6.00 21.64 -17.19
N SER A 360 6.97 21.49 -16.29
CA SER A 360 7.73 22.62 -15.73
C SER A 360 8.91 23.03 -16.61
N SER A 361 9.30 22.17 -17.55
CA SER A 361 10.40 22.41 -18.48
C SER A 361 10.03 23.36 -19.63
N THR A 362 11.03 23.69 -20.45
CA THR A 362 10.85 24.41 -21.73
C THR A 362 10.56 23.48 -22.91
N PHE A 363 10.20 22.20 -22.66
CA PHE A 363 9.91 21.25 -23.73
C PHE A 363 8.62 21.58 -24.51
N ARG A 364 8.46 21.00 -25.70
CA ARG A 364 7.36 21.31 -26.64
C ARG A 364 5.99 20.96 -26.07
N GLU A 365 5.95 19.97 -25.19
CA GLU A 365 4.80 19.39 -24.51
C GLU A 365 4.23 20.37 -23.48
N ALA A 366 5.08 21.24 -22.92
CA ALA A 366 4.66 22.28 -21.97
C ALA A 366 3.97 23.48 -22.67
N HIS A 367 4.23 23.68 -23.96
CA HIS A 367 3.74 24.84 -24.72
C HIS A 367 2.27 24.69 -25.13
N LEU A 368 1.53 25.79 -24.99
CA LEU A 368 0.14 25.89 -25.38
C LEU A 368 0.01 26.03 -26.91
N LYS A 369 -0.68 25.09 -27.55
CA LYS A 369 -1.02 25.12 -28.99
C LYS A 369 -2.54 25.17 -29.19
N GLU A 370 -2.95 25.46 -30.42
CA GLU A 370 -4.36 25.42 -30.87
C GLU A 370 -4.95 24.00 -30.71
N HIS A 371 -4.14 22.99 -31.05
CA HIS A 371 -4.46 21.59 -30.81
C HIS A 371 -3.70 21.03 -29.62
N LEU A 372 -4.30 20.04 -28.95
CA LEU A 372 -3.71 19.39 -27.79
C LEU A 372 -2.43 18.62 -28.18
N ASN A 373 -1.44 18.64 -27.29
CA ASN A 373 -0.22 17.87 -27.47
C ASN A 373 -0.53 16.38 -27.19
N VAL A 374 -0.10 15.50 -28.09
CA VAL A 374 -0.16 14.05 -27.92
C VAL A 374 1.17 13.58 -27.34
N ILE A 375 1.13 12.93 -26.19
CA ILE A 375 2.31 12.40 -25.49
C ILE A 375 2.24 10.87 -25.53
N PRO A 376 3.19 10.19 -26.19
CA PRO A 376 3.27 8.74 -26.15
C PRO A 376 3.71 8.27 -24.75
N VAL A 377 3.05 7.22 -24.26
CA VAL A 377 3.39 6.51 -23.04
C VAL A 377 3.66 5.07 -23.43
N ASP A 378 4.81 4.54 -23.03
CA ASP A 378 5.28 3.21 -23.39
C ASP A 378 4.60 2.15 -22.50
N CYS A 379 3.31 1.91 -22.76
CA CYS A 379 2.52 0.87 -22.10
C CYS A 379 1.29 0.51 -22.95
N SER A 380 0.63 -0.60 -22.59
CA SER A 380 -0.62 -1.00 -23.22
C SER A 380 -1.78 -0.04 -22.87
N PRO A 381 -2.83 0.04 -23.70
CA PRO A 381 -4.00 0.89 -23.41
C PRO A 381 -4.71 0.56 -22.09
N GLU A 382 -4.74 -0.72 -21.71
CA GLU A 382 -5.34 -1.17 -20.45
C GLU A 382 -4.53 -0.69 -19.24
N VAL A 383 -3.20 -0.79 -19.31
CA VAL A 383 -2.30 -0.28 -18.27
C VAL A 383 -2.42 1.24 -18.15
N LEU A 384 -2.49 1.96 -19.27
CA LEU A 384 -2.68 3.42 -19.23
C LEU A 384 -4.03 3.82 -18.60
N GLU A 385 -5.09 3.06 -18.84
CA GLU A 385 -6.40 3.27 -18.21
C GLU A 385 -6.32 3.08 -16.68
N ILE A 386 -5.57 2.09 -16.21
CA ILE A 386 -5.32 1.86 -14.77
C ILE A 386 -4.51 3.02 -14.17
N VAL A 387 -3.44 3.44 -14.83
CA VAL A 387 -2.62 4.58 -14.39
C VAL A 387 -3.48 5.84 -14.29
N LEU A 388 -4.27 6.16 -15.32
CA LEU A 388 -5.16 7.31 -15.31
C LEU A 388 -6.21 7.19 -14.19
N THR A 389 -6.82 6.02 -14.03
CA THR A 389 -7.77 5.78 -12.94
C THR A 389 -7.13 6.04 -11.57
N PHE A 390 -5.88 5.60 -11.37
CA PHE A 390 -5.11 5.89 -10.15
C PHE A 390 -4.87 7.40 -9.96
N LEU A 391 -4.44 8.11 -11.01
CA LEU A 391 -4.17 9.54 -10.94
C LEU A 391 -5.42 10.36 -10.59
N TYR A 392 -6.60 9.96 -11.08
CA TYR A 392 -7.86 10.67 -10.85
C TYR A 392 -8.58 10.27 -9.56
N THR A 393 -8.50 9.01 -9.16
CA THR A 393 -9.35 8.45 -8.09
C THR A 393 -8.55 7.92 -6.91
N GLU A 394 -7.24 7.68 -7.09
CA GLU A 394 -6.36 6.97 -6.16
C GLU A 394 -6.75 5.50 -5.92
N ARG A 395 -7.67 4.97 -6.74
CA ARG A 395 -8.01 3.56 -6.78
C ARG A 395 -7.40 2.95 -8.03
N ALA A 396 -6.93 1.72 -7.92
CA ALA A 396 -6.34 0.96 -9.01
C ALA A 396 -6.46 -0.52 -8.70
N ASP A 397 -7.47 -1.16 -9.24
CA ASP A 397 -7.68 -2.59 -9.04
C ASP A 397 -7.41 -3.25 -10.39
N PHE A 398 -6.54 -4.25 -10.40
CA PHE A 398 -6.10 -4.92 -11.62
C PHE A 398 -5.74 -6.38 -11.32
N PRO A 399 -5.95 -7.28 -12.29
CA PRO A 399 -5.57 -8.68 -12.20
C PRO A 399 -4.05 -8.88 -12.25
N LEU A 400 -3.62 -10.11 -11.93
CA LEU A 400 -2.20 -10.48 -11.82
C LEU A 400 -1.46 -10.49 -13.17
N ASP A 401 -2.15 -10.88 -14.24
CA ASP A 401 -1.65 -10.96 -15.61
C ASP A 401 -1.07 -9.63 -16.11
N ILE A 402 -1.70 -8.50 -15.76
CA ILE A 402 -1.21 -7.16 -16.13
C ILE A 402 -0.40 -6.47 -15.01
N ALA A 403 -0.21 -7.11 -13.86
CA ALA A 403 0.38 -6.46 -12.68
C ALA A 403 1.86 -6.09 -12.90
N VAL A 404 2.61 -6.90 -13.66
CA VAL A 404 4.01 -6.63 -14.01
C VAL A 404 4.11 -5.41 -14.95
N ASP A 405 3.22 -5.30 -15.93
CA ASP A 405 3.19 -4.14 -16.82
C ASP A 405 2.80 -2.86 -16.07
N VAL A 406 1.84 -2.95 -15.15
CA VAL A 406 1.49 -1.83 -14.26
C VAL A 406 2.68 -1.42 -13.39
N LEU A 407 3.46 -2.38 -12.89
CA LEU A 407 4.68 -2.12 -12.12
C LEU A 407 5.69 -1.31 -12.94
N PHE A 408 5.97 -1.73 -14.18
CA PHE A 408 6.90 -1.02 -15.07
C PHE A 408 6.39 0.37 -15.46
N ALA A 409 5.10 0.50 -15.80
CA ALA A 409 4.51 1.79 -16.15
C ALA A 409 4.53 2.75 -14.95
N ALA A 410 4.27 2.26 -13.74
CA ALA A 410 4.33 3.07 -12.53
C ALA A 410 5.75 3.53 -12.20
N ASP A 411 6.75 2.68 -12.39
CA ASP A 411 8.17 3.03 -12.22
C ASP A 411 8.62 4.08 -13.25
N MET A 412 8.32 3.86 -14.53
CA MET A 412 8.62 4.80 -15.63
C MET A 412 8.01 6.18 -15.38
N LEU A 413 6.77 6.23 -14.88
CA LEU A 413 6.05 7.47 -14.63
C LEU A 413 6.35 8.06 -13.23
N PHE A 414 7.25 7.46 -12.45
CA PHE A 414 7.57 7.86 -11.08
C PHE A 414 6.32 7.98 -10.18
N ILE A 415 5.49 6.94 -10.17
CA ILE A 415 4.26 6.83 -9.35
C ILE A 415 4.46 5.78 -8.24
N GLU A 416 5.18 6.16 -7.19
CA GLU A 416 5.65 5.23 -6.16
C GLU A 416 4.52 4.44 -5.47
N LYS A 417 3.39 5.10 -5.18
CA LYS A 417 2.23 4.45 -4.56
C LYS A 417 1.59 3.37 -5.46
N LEU A 418 1.54 3.60 -6.77
CA LEU A 418 1.00 2.61 -7.71
C LEU A 418 1.98 1.45 -7.90
N LYS A 419 3.28 1.75 -7.96
CA LYS A 419 4.37 0.76 -7.99
C LYS A 419 4.35 -0.16 -6.78
N ALA A 420 4.23 0.40 -5.57
CA ALA A 420 4.07 -0.36 -4.34
C ALA A 420 2.81 -1.23 -4.37
N LYS A 421 1.68 -0.71 -4.86
CA LYS A 421 0.44 -1.49 -4.99
C LYS A 421 0.59 -2.66 -5.95
N ALA A 422 1.24 -2.47 -7.10
CA ALA A 422 1.53 -3.54 -8.06
C ALA A 422 2.42 -4.62 -7.44
N ALA A 423 3.48 -4.23 -6.72
CA ALA A 423 4.35 -5.16 -6.00
C ALA A 423 3.60 -5.99 -4.95
N VAL A 424 2.69 -5.35 -4.19
CA VAL A 424 1.81 -6.05 -3.24
C VAL A 424 0.95 -7.07 -3.99
N VAL A 425 0.25 -6.68 -5.05
CA VAL A 425 -0.62 -7.57 -5.84
C VAL A 425 0.16 -8.78 -6.37
N ILE A 426 1.36 -8.58 -6.92
CA ILE A 426 2.21 -9.68 -7.41
C ILE A 426 2.60 -10.62 -6.27
N SER A 427 3.08 -10.07 -5.13
CA SER A 427 3.54 -10.87 -4.00
C SER A 427 2.43 -11.63 -3.27
N THR A 428 1.22 -11.06 -3.16
CA THR A 428 0.11 -11.66 -2.41
C THR A 428 -0.66 -12.68 -3.25
N LEU A 429 -1.00 -12.32 -4.50
CA LEU A 429 -1.65 -13.25 -5.42
C LEU A 429 -0.71 -14.39 -5.80
N GLY A 430 0.60 -14.11 -5.86
CA GLY A 430 1.58 -15.12 -6.23
C GLY A 430 2.00 -16.11 -5.15
N SER A 431 1.78 -15.78 -3.88
CA SER A 431 1.97 -16.74 -2.78
C SER A 431 0.80 -17.71 -2.62
N GLY A 432 -0.39 -17.39 -3.15
CA GLY A 432 -1.60 -18.21 -2.96
C GLY A 432 -2.30 -18.05 -1.61
N ASP A 433 -1.80 -17.19 -0.72
CA ASP A 433 -2.30 -16.99 0.67
C ASP A 433 -3.53 -16.06 0.79
N MET A 434 -4.35 -15.98 -0.26
CA MET A 434 -5.39 -14.95 -0.36
C MET A 434 -6.66 -15.22 0.48
N SER A 435 -7.17 -14.13 1.05
CA SER A 435 -8.55 -14.01 1.55
C SER A 435 -9.57 -14.12 0.40
N GLN A 436 -10.66 -14.86 0.61
CA GLN A 436 -11.72 -15.05 -0.41
C GLN A 436 -12.34 -13.73 -0.91
N ALA A 437 -12.31 -12.66 -0.11
CA ALA A 437 -12.90 -11.37 -0.45
C ALA A 437 -12.03 -10.53 -1.40
N GLU A 438 -10.70 -10.63 -1.28
CA GLU A 438 -9.77 -9.98 -2.20
C GLU A 438 -9.68 -10.76 -3.52
N ALA A 439 -9.78 -12.09 -3.45
CA ALA A 439 -9.72 -12.96 -4.62
C ALA A 439 -10.92 -12.73 -5.55
N ALA A 440 -12.06 -12.35 -4.98
CA ALA A 440 -13.25 -12.02 -5.76
C ALA A 440 -13.16 -10.69 -6.53
N ARG A 441 -12.23 -9.77 -6.16
CA ARG A 441 -12.08 -8.46 -6.82
C ARG A 441 -11.06 -8.46 -7.94
N THR A 442 -10.08 -9.35 -7.89
CA THR A 442 -8.93 -9.40 -8.82
C THR A 442 -8.94 -10.61 -9.76
N ARG A 443 -9.93 -11.51 -9.67
CA ARG A 443 -10.07 -12.63 -10.61
C ARG A 443 -10.47 -12.15 -12.00
N GLY A 444 -9.52 -12.21 -12.94
CA GLY A 444 -9.80 -12.30 -14.36
C GLY A 444 -10.52 -13.62 -14.71
N THR A 445 -11.14 -13.67 -15.88
CA THR A 445 -11.91 -14.84 -16.37
C THR A 445 -11.04 -15.94 -17.00
N LYS A 446 -9.71 -15.77 -17.03
CA LYS A 446 -8.78 -16.74 -17.61
C LYS A 446 -8.26 -17.70 -16.53
N GLU A 447 -8.03 -18.94 -16.94
CA GLU A 447 -7.51 -20.03 -16.10
C GLU A 447 -6.18 -19.61 -15.45
N GLU A 448 -5.86 -20.17 -14.28
CA GLU A 448 -4.72 -19.78 -13.45
C GLU A 448 -3.39 -19.89 -14.20
N ASP A 449 -2.95 -18.80 -14.82
CA ASP A 449 -1.62 -18.71 -15.44
C ASP A 449 -0.57 -18.86 -14.34
N GLU A 450 0.26 -19.89 -14.47
CA GLU A 450 1.35 -20.19 -13.56
C GLU A 450 2.35 -19.01 -13.60
N ILE A 451 2.62 -18.41 -12.45
CA ILE A 451 3.49 -17.24 -12.37
C ILE A 451 4.90 -17.58 -12.83
N ASP A 452 5.39 -16.85 -13.84
CA ASP A 452 6.81 -16.87 -14.20
C ASP A 452 7.63 -16.11 -13.16
N ILE A 453 8.17 -16.86 -12.19
CA ILE A 453 8.99 -16.32 -11.12
C ILE A 453 10.31 -15.70 -11.62
N TYR A 454 10.84 -16.20 -12.74
CA TYR A 454 12.08 -15.68 -13.34
C TYR A 454 11.84 -14.30 -13.96
N ALA A 455 10.69 -14.09 -14.60
CA ALA A 455 10.29 -12.77 -15.06
C ALA A 455 10.08 -11.79 -13.89
N ILE A 456 9.45 -12.24 -12.79
CA ILE A 456 9.20 -11.39 -11.61
C ILE A 456 10.50 -10.92 -10.98
N ILE A 457 11.47 -11.80 -10.76
CA ILE A 457 12.73 -11.39 -10.12
C ILE A 457 13.53 -10.43 -10.99
N ARG A 458 13.55 -10.64 -12.31
CA ARG A 458 14.15 -9.68 -13.25
C ARG A 458 13.42 -8.33 -13.20
N ALA A 459 12.09 -8.33 -13.14
CA ALA A 459 11.30 -7.11 -12.96
C ALA A 459 11.60 -6.43 -11.62
N ALA A 460 11.78 -7.19 -10.54
CA ALA A 460 12.16 -6.69 -9.22
C ALA A 460 13.51 -5.96 -9.27
N TRP A 461 14.50 -6.53 -9.94
CA TRP A 461 15.82 -5.92 -10.13
C TRP A 461 15.78 -4.65 -10.97
N LEU A 462 15.01 -4.65 -12.06
CA LEU A 462 14.86 -3.51 -12.96
C LEU A 462 14.18 -2.34 -12.25
N THR A 463 13.10 -2.61 -11.53
CA THR A 463 12.30 -1.61 -10.82
C THR A 463 12.83 -1.32 -9.41
N ARG A 464 13.83 -2.06 -8.93
CA ARG A 464 14.44 -1.94 -7.60
C ARG A 464 13.42 -2.10 -6.46
N VAL A 465 12.57 -3.11 -6.58
CA VAL A 465 11.53 -3.41 -5.58
C VAL A 465 11.95 -4.60 -4.73
N GLN A 466 12.49 -4.30 -3.54
CA GLN A 466 13.01 -5.32 -2.62
C GLN A 466 11.95 -6.36 -2.22
N ARG A 467 10.68 -5.95 -2.03
CA ARG A 467 9.59 -6.89 -1.69
C ARG A 467 9.43 -8.01 -2.72
N LEU A 468 9.63 -7.70 -4.01
CA LEU A 468 9.53 -8.70 -5.07
C LEU A 468 10.78 -9.58 -5.14
N GLU A 469 11.95 -9.06 -4.79
CA GLU A 469 13.19 -9.85 -4.64
C GLU A 469 13.02 -10.88 -3.51
N GLU A 470 12.59 -10.42 -2.32
CA GLU A 470 12.31 -11.28 -1.15
C GLU A 470 11.23 -12.32 -1.47
N PHE A 471 10.14 -11.91 -2.12
CA PHE A 471 9.07 -12.80 -2.57
C PHE A 471 9.60 -13.89 -3.52
N ALA A 472 10.38 -13.50 -4.53
CA ALA A 472 10.91 -14.43 -5.52
C ALA A 472 11.94 -15.40 -4.92
N ALA A 473 12.85 -14.91 -4.08
CA ALA A 473 13.81 -15.74 -3.37
C ALA A 473 13.11 -16.75 -2.47
N ARG A 474 12.09 -16.32 -1.72
CA ARG A 474 11.27 -17.20 -0.87
C ARG A 474 10.50 -18.23 -1.71
N TYR A 475 9.88 -17.82 -2.81
CA TYR A 475 9.18 -18.73 -3.71
C TYR A 475 10.12 -19.82 -4.25
N LEU A 476 11.30 -19.42 -4.73
CA LEU A 476 12.34 -20.33 -5.24
C LEU A 476 12.84 -21.26 -4.14
N ALA A 477 13.11 -20.78 -2.92
CA ALA A 477 13.56 -21.62 -1.80
C ALA A 477 12.54 -22.70 -1.41
N TYR A 478 11.24 -22.38 -1.45
CA TYR A 478 10.17 -23.32 -1.11
C TYR A 478 9.89 -24.36 -2.20
N ARG A 479 10.35 -24.12 -3.42
CA ARG A 479 10.19 -25.02 -4.58
C ARG A 479 11.53 -25.35 -5.25
N LEU A 480 12.61 -25.25 -4.50
CA LEU A 480 13.97 -25.31 -5.04
C LEU A 480 14.21 -26.64 -5.77
N GLU A 481 13.56 -27.71 -5.32
CA GLU A 481 13.63 -29.03 -5.95
C GLU A 481 13.20 -29.03 -7.43
N ALA A 482 12.26 -28.15 -7.81
CA ALA A 482 11.77 -28.04 -9.18
C ALA A 482 12.64 -27.13 -10.06
N HIS A 483 13.40 -26.21 -9.46
CA HIS A 483 14.14 -25.17 -10.17
C HIS A 483 15.66 -25.42 -10.23
N ILE A 484 16.24 -26.12 -9.25
CA ILE A 484 17.70 -26.20 -9.07
C ILE A 484 18.43 -26.84 -10.25
N ASP A 485 17.80 -27.80 -10.92
CA ASP A 485 18.37 -28.50 -12.07
C ASP A 485 17.99 -27.83 -13.42
N SER A 486 17.26 -26.71 -13.40
CA SER A 486 16.81 -25.99 -14.61
C SER A 486 17.91 -25.05 -15.16
N PRO A 487 18.10 -24.97 -16.49
CA PRO A 487 19.06 -24.05 -17.08
C PRO A 487 18.69 -22.57 -16.83
N GLU A 488 17.40 -22.25 -16.74
CA GLU A 488 16.89 -20.91 -16.46
C GLU A 488 17.31 -20.43 -15.06
N PHE A 489 17.35 -21.34 -14.07
CA PHE A 489 17.85 -21.01 -12.73
C PHE A 489 19.36 -20.76 -12.72
N ALA A 490 20.14 -21.54 -13.46
CA ALA A 490 21.58 -21.31 -13.59
C ALA A 490 21.88 -19.93 -14.23
N GLU A 491 21.13 -19.57 -15.28
CA GLU A 491 21.22 -18.23 -15.90
C GLU A 491 20.87 -17.11 -14.91
N LEU A 492 19.80 -17.29 -14.14
CA LEU A 492 19.38 -16.32 -13.12
C LEU A 492 20.47 -16.08 -12.06
N ILE A 493 21.15 -17.14 -11.59
CA ILE A 493 22.25 -17.03 -10.63
C ILE A 493 23.45 -16.29 -11.25
N GLN A 494 23.78 -16.57 -12.52
CA GLN A 494 24.83 -15.83 -13.24
C GLN A 494 24.50 -14.33 -13.36
N GLU A 495 23.25 -14.00 -13.69
CA GLU A 495 22.80 -12.60 -13.77
C GLU A 495 22.89 -11.89 -12.43
N SER A 496 22.44 -12.55 -11.36
CA SER A 496 22.57 -12.03 -10.00
C SER A 496 24.03 -11.74 -9.66
N ALA A 497 24.93 -12.67 -9.95
CA ALA A 497 26.37 -12.49 -9.72
C ALA A 497 26.97 -11.34 -10.55
N ALA A 498 26.50 -11.15 -11.79
CA ALA A 498 27.01 -10.11 -12.70
C ALA A 498 26.57 -8.68 -12.34
N ARG A 499 25.53 -8.51 -11.50
CA ARG A 499 25.06 -7.18 -11.06
C ARG A 499 26.08 -6.45 -10.18
N ILE A 500 27.03 -7.16 -9.57
CA ILE A 500 28.07 -6.61 -8.69
C ILE A 500 29.30 -6.20 -9.51
N LYS A 501 29.40 -4.90 -9.84
CA LYS A 501 30.45 -4.33 -10.72
C LYS A 501 31.91 -4.48 -10.24
N ALA A 502 32.14 -4.86 -8.99
CA ALA A 502 33.47 -4.98 -8.38
C ALA A 502 33.55 -6.19 -7.43
N ARG A 503 32.95 -7.32 -7.85
CA ARG A 503 32.91 -8.55 -7.05
C ARG A 503 34.34 -9.03 -6.76
N GLN A 504 34.73 -9.12 -5.49
CA GLN A 504 35.86 -9.92 -5.06
C GLN A 504 35.43 -11.39 -5.04
N GLU A 505 36.39 -12.33 -5.15
CA GLU A 505 36.10 -13.78 -5.12
C GLU A 505 35.32 -14.22 -3.85
N THR A 506 35.34 -13.43 -2.78
CA THR A 506 34.62 -13.67 -1.51
C THR A 506 33.28 -12.96 -1.37
N ASP A 507 32.84 -12.17 -2.36
CA ASP A 507 31.58 -11.45 -2.26
C ASP A 507 30.42 -12.42 -2.52
N SER A 508 29.47 -12.42 -1.61
CA SER A 508 28.31 -13.32 -1.67
C SER A 508 27.32 -12.89 -2.76
N ILE A 509 26.57 -13.86 -3.27
CA ILE A 509 25.57 -13.64 -4.32
C ILE A 509 24.23 -13.36 -3.61
N GLU A 510 23.74 -12.11 -3.69
CA GLU A 510 22.55 -11.64 -2.95
C GLU A 510 21.36 -12.62 -3.05
N LEU A 511 20.95 -12.96 -4.27
CA LEU A 511 19.84 -13.91 -4.49
C LEU A 511 20.10 -15.29 -3.86
N LEU A 512 21.34 -15.78 -3.93
CA LEU A 512 21.66 -17.09 -3.39
C LEU A 512 21.63 -17.09 -1.87
N ASP A 513 22.14 -16.02 -1.25
CA ASP A 513 22.08 -15.83 0.19
C ASP A 513 20.63 -15.77 0.68
N ASP A 514 19.77 -15.04 -0.03
CA ASP A 514 18.33 -14.98 0.28
C ASP A 514 17.68 -16.36 0.14
N ILE A 515 17.99 -17.12 -0.92
CA ILE A 515 17.50 -18.50 -1.09
C ILE A 515 17.99 -19.39 0.05
N ARG A 516 19.28 -19.34 0.42
CA ARG A 516 19.86 -20.11 1.53
C ARG A 516 19.18 -19.76 2.86
N PHE A 517 18.92 -18.47 3.10
CA PHE A 517 18.20 -18.00 4.27
C PHE A 517 16.79 -18.58 4.35
N TYR A 518 15.98 -18.42 3.31
CA TYR A 518 14.60 -18.93 3.29
C TYR A 518 14.52 -20.46 3.25
N LEU A 519 15.52 -21.12 2.67
CA LEU A 519 15.64 -22.58 2.73
C LEU A 519 15.88 -23.00 4.18
N GLY A 520 16.79 -22.33 4.89
CA GLY A 520 17.01 -22.52 6.31
C GLY A 520 15.73 -22.31 7.12
N GLU A 521 14.97 -21.25 6.85
CA GLU A 521 13.69 -20.97 7.53
C GLU A 521 12.64 -22.06 7.29
N ARG A 522 12.48 -22.51 6.03
CA ARG A 522 11.56 -23.59 5.63
C ARG A 522 11.78 -24.86 6.46
N PHE A 523 13.02 -25.22 6.74
CA PHE A 523 13.35 -26.40 7.52
C PHE A 523 13.44 -26.10 9.03
N ARG A 524 13.84 -24.89 9.45
CA ARG A 524 13.89 -24.44 10.86
C ARG A 524 12.53 -24.39 11.55
N LEU A 525 11.51 -23.90 10.86
CA LEU A 525 10.13 -23.90 11.37
C LEU A 525 9.62 -25.31 11.74
N ARG A 526 10.20 -26.38 11.16
CA ARG A 526 9.90 -27.77 11.54
C ARG A 526 10.74 -28.26 12.72
N PHE A 527 11.93 -27.69 12.95
CA PHE A 527 12.79 -28.05 14.08
C PHE A 527 12.34 -27.38 15.41
N ASP A 528 11.84 -26.15 15.35
CA ASP A 528 11.40 -25.39 16.54
C ASP A 528 10.08 -25.94 17.14
N ASP A 529 9.13 -26.40 16.32
CA ASP A 529 7.86 -27.01 16.77
C ASP A 529 8.04 -28.33 17.55
N ALA A 530 9.25 -28.91 17.54
CA ALA A 530 9.59 -30.16 18.20
C ALA A 530 10.48 -30.01 19.46
N GLY A 531 10.85 -28.78 19.86
CA GLY A 531 11.66 -28.53 21.07
C GLY A 531 13.10 -29.06 21.00
N LEU A 532 13.66 -29.19 19.80
CA LEU A 532 14.97 -29.81 19.55
C LEU A 532 16.18 -28.88 19.72
N GLU A 533 15.96 -27.59 20.00
CA GLU A 533 17.03 -26.61 20.26
C GLU A 533 17.89 -27.04 21.49
N GLU A 534 17.29 -27.72 22.47
CA GLU A 534 18.01 -28.29 23.62
C GLU A 534 18.91 -29.50 23.24
N MET A 535 18.56 -30.27 22.20
CA MET A 535 19.30 -31.46 21.79
C MET A 535 20.51 -31.13 20.90
N MET A 536 20.40 -30.09 20.06
CA MET A 536 21.54 -29.60 19.27
C MET A 536 22.60 -28.93 20.14
N GLU A 537 22.21 -28.24 21.22
CA GLU A 537 23.16 -27.72 22.20
C GLU A 537 23.87 -28.85 22.97
N GLU A 538 23.19 -29.96 23.26
CA GLU A 538 23.80 -31.14 23.88
C GLU A 538 24.78 -31.84 22.95
N GLU A 539 24.44 -32.04 21.66
CA GLU A 539 25.35 -32.65 20.69
C GLU A 539 26.58 -31.78 20.40
N GLN A 540 26.43 -30.46 20.34
CA GLN A 540 27.57 -29.54 20.23
C GLN A 540 28.45 -29.57 21.49
N ARG A 541 27.86 -29.66 22.69
CA ARG A 541 28.62 -29.85 23.94
C ARG A 541 29.34 -31.20 23.97
N GLN A 542 28.73 -32.25 23.44
CA GLN A 542 29.34 -33.58 23.34
C GLN A 542 30.54 -33.59 22.39
N GLN A 543 30.41 -32.94 21.23
CA GLN A 543 31.50 -32.81 20.25
C GLN A 543 32.63 -31.91 20.74
N LEU A 544 32.32 -30.85 21.49
CA LEU A 544 33.32 -30.01 22.16
C LEU A 544 34.06 -30.77 23.28
N ALA A 545 33.37 -31.67 23.99
CA ALA A 545 33.97 -32.51 25.03
C ALA A 545 34.87 -33.62 24.46
N ASP A 546 34.53 -34.18 23.29
CA ASP A 546 35.35 -35.18 22.60
C ASP A 546 36.57 -34.58 21.89
N ALA A 547 36.54 -33.28 21.55
CA ALA A 547 37.66 -32.55 20.95
C ALA A 547 38.73 -32.10 21.97
N SER A 548 38.37 -31.94 23.26
CA SER A 548 39.29 -31.51 24.32
C SER A 548 39.70 -32.66 25.23
N GLY A 549 40.63 -33.50 24.78
CA GLY A 549 41.19 -34.57 25.62
C GLY A 549 42.12 -34.03 26.72
N VAL A 550 41.59 -33.64 27.88
CA VAL A 550 42.35 -33.47 29.15
C VAL A 550 41.48 -33.77 30.39
N ASP A 551 41.98 -34.74 31.18
CA ASP A 551 41.74 -35.14 32.60
C ASP A 551 40.37 -35.06 33.28
N LYS A 552 39.89 -36.26 33.63
CA LYS A 552 38.90 -36.55 34.67
C LYS A 552 39.56 -36.44 36.04
N ASP A 553 39.44 -35.31 36.74
CA ASP A 553 39.60 -35.26 38.22
C ASP A 553 39.26 -33.89 38.90
N LEU A 554 38.40 -33.04 38.32
CA LEU A 554 38.15 -31.69 38.87
C LEU A 554 36.68 -31.23 38.99
N VAL A 555 35.70 -32.15 38.92
CA VAL A 555 34.27 -31.78 39.10
C VAL A 555 33.61 -32.50 40.29
N GLU A 556 34.41 -33.05 41.21
CA GLU A 556 33.99 -33.17 42.61
C GLU A 556 34.41 -31.90 43.35
N ILE A 557 33.43 -31.17 43.89
CA ILE A 557 33.47 -30.02 44.81
C ILE A 557 32.65 -28.84 44.26
N THR A 558 31.36 -29.07 43.95
CA THR A 558 30.29 -28.11 44.27
C THR A 558 28.99 -28.87 44.50
N GLY A 559 29.06 -29.92 45.32
CA GLY A 559 27.90 -30.49 45.97
C GLY A 559 27.85 -30.01 47.41
N LYS A 560 26.68 -29.46 47.80
CA LYS A 560 26.09 -29.33 49.15
C LYS A 560 25.80 -27.88 49.54
N VAL A 561 24.52 -27.48 49.42
CA VAL A 561 23.62 -27.31 50.58
C VAL A 561 22.17 -27.61 50.14
N ASP A 562 21.74 -28.82 50.49
CA ASP A 562 20.39 -29.30 50.84
C ASP A 562 19.57 -28.26 51.66
N THR A 563 18.22 -28.16 51.68
CA THR A 563 17.10 -29.10 51.48
C THR A 563 15.78 -28.34 51.66
N MET A 564 14.70 -28.88 51.07
CA MET A 564 13.31 -29.02 51.57
C MET A 564 12.40 -29.02 50.34
N GLY A 565 11.69 -30.08 49.91
CA GLY A 565 11.31 -31.37 50.47
C GLY A 565 9.93 -31.72 49.86
N ILE A 566 9.55 -33.01 49.91
CA ILE A 566 8.18 -33.57 49.72
C ILE A 566 7.83 -33.83 48.23
N GLN A 567 7.55 -35.03 47.70
CA GLN A 567 7.21 -36.37 48.24
C GLN A 567 7.40 -37.43 47.12
N SER A 568 8.13 -38.52 47.38
CA SER A 568 7.67 -39.94 47.44
C SER A 568 6.83 -40.43 46.23
N GLN A 569 7.16 -41.52 45.53
CA GLN A 569 7.49 -42.85 46.06
C GLN A 569 8.41 -43.70 45.16
N THR A 570 9.24 -44.43 45.87
CA THR A 570 10.31 -45.38 45.52
C THR A 570 9.85 -46.77 45.05
N LEU A 571 10.53 -47.25 43.98
CA LEU A 571 11.25 -48.55 43.82
C LEU A 571 10.49 -49.90 43.82
N PRO A 572 11.10 -51.03 43.33
CA PRO A 572 12.35 -51.18 42.55
C PRO A 572 12.24 -52.11 41.30
N ILE A 573 13.30 -52.04 40.50
CA ILE A 573 13.70 -52.99 39.46
C ILE A 573 14.09 -54.34 40.08
N GLY A 574 13.68 -55.44 39.45
CA GLY A 574 14.40 -56.72 39.45
C GLY A 574 13.53 -57.97 39.54
N ALA A 575 13.33 -58.66 38.41
CA ALA A 575 13.59 -60.11 38.25
C ALA A 575 13.07 -60.64 36.90
N GLU A 576 13.88 -61.50 36.31
CA GLU A 576 13.74 -62.21 35.04
C GLU A 576 12.43 -63.03 34.91
N ALA A 577 11.86 -63.11 33.71
CA ALA A 577 11.16 -64.30 33.22
C ALA A 577 10.92 -64.22 31.69
N GLU A 578 11.32 -65.29 31.01
CA GLU A 578 11.11 -65.58 29.60
C GLU A 578 9.63 -65.57 29.18
N VAL A 579 9.32 -65.06 27.98
CA VAL A 579 8.17 -65.54 27.18
C VAL A 579 8.56 -65.60 25.69
N ALA A 580 8.23 -66.74 25.09
CA ALA A 580 8.53 -67.24 23.76
C ALA A 580 7.85 -66.44 22.60
N PRO A 581 8.17 -66.74 21.32
CA PRO A 581 7.95 -65.84 20.19
C PRO A 581 6.50 -65.90 19.71
N GLY A 582 5.88 -64.73 19.54
CA GLY A 582 4.54 -64.57 18.99
C GLY A 582 4.53 -63.43 18.00
N GLU A 583 4.28 -63.78 16.75
CA GLU A 583 4.08 -62.90 15.60
C GLU A 583 3.24 -61.67 15.96
N ARG A 584 3.84 -60.48 15.85
CA ARG A 584 3.09 -59.25 15.58
C ARG A 584 3.59 -58.71 14.26
N ALA A 585 2.69 -58.76 13.29
CA ALA A 585 2.83 -58.18 11.98
C ALA A 585 3.40 -56.77 12.12
N ARG A 586 4.52 -56.51 11.43
CA ARG A 586 4.97 -55.17 11.11
C ARG A 586 3.87 -54.55 10.24
N GLU A 587 2.99 -53.77 10.85
CA GLU A 587 2.31 -52.71 10.11
C GLU A 587 3.43 -51.78 9.62
N GLN A 588 3.78 -51.93 8.35
CA GLN A 588 4.70 -51.03 7.66
C GLN A 588 4.04 -49.65 7.69
N GLY A 589 4.52 -48.78 8.57
CA GLY A 589 4.28 -47.34 8.45
C GLY A 589 4.71 -46.88 7.05
N PRO A 590 4.15 -45.76 6.55
CA PRO A 590 4.50 -45.24 5.23
C PRO A 590 6.02 -45.10 5.12
N ILE A 591 6.61 -45.70 4.08
CA ILE A 591 8.06 -45.60 3.82
C ILE A 591 8.32 -44.16 3.39
N ILE A 592 8.90 -43.37 4.29
CA ILE A 592 9.27 -41.97 4.04
C ILE A 592 10.58 -41.98 3.25
N ARG A 593 10.59 -41.34 2.08
CA ARG A 593 11.77 -41.25 1.19
C ARG A 593 12.28 -39.83 1.06
N THR A 594 13.59 -39.67 0.97
CA THR A 594 14.29 -38.41 0.66
C THR A 594 14.14 -38.05 -0.83
N LEU A 595 14.59 -36.85 -1.21
CA LEU A 595 14.58 -36.39 -2.61
C LEU A 595 15.37 -37.32 -3.54
N ASP A 596 16.45 -37.91 -3.04
CA ASP A 596 17.28 -38.87 -3.78
C ASP A 596 16.79 -40.33 -3.66
N GLY A 597 15.65 -40.56 -3.00
CA GLY A 597 15.00 -41.86 -2.91
C GLY A 597 15.52 -42.77 -1.80
N GLU A 598 16.38 -42.28 -0.92
CA GLU A 598 16.83 -43.01 0.27
C GLU A 598 15.70 -43.14 1.30
N ILE A 599 15.73 -44.22 2.08
CA ILE A 599 14.73 -44.47 3.11
C ILE A 599 15.10 -43.63 4.34
N ALA A 600 14.29 -42.62 4.65
CA ALA A 600 14.39 -41.90 5.90
C ALA A 600 13.58 -42.64 6.98
N GLY A 601 14.15 -42.69 8.20
CA GLY A 601 13.48 -43.34 9.34
C GLY A 601 12.21 -42.60 9.77
N ASP A 602 12.24 -41.28 9.77
CA ASP A 602 11.15 -40.38 10.12
C ASP A 602 11.14 -39.11 9.23
N GLU A 603 10.10 -38.27 9.37
CA GLU A 603 9.95 -37.03 8.58
C GLU A 603 11.04 -35.99 8.91
N PHE A 604 11.53 -35.95 10.15
CA PHE A 604 12.58 -35.02 10.57
C PHE A 604 13.94 -35.35 9.94
N SER A 605 14.34 -36.63 9.95
CA SER A 605 15.56 -37.09 9.30
C SER A 605 15.49 -36.86 7.80
N LYS A 606 14.31 -37.09 7.20
CA LYS A 606 14.07 -36.77 5.78
C LYS A 606 14.35 -35.30 5.49
N ASP A 607 13.82 -34.40 6.30
CA ASP A 607 13.92 -32.96 6.11
C ASP A 607 15.36 -32.46 6.30
N ALA A 608 16.08 -32.94 7.32
CA ALA A 608 17.50 -32.63 7.51
C ALA A 608 18.36 -33.12 6.33
N ILE A 609 18.11 -34.34 5.85
CA ILE A 609 18.82 -34.90 4.69
C ILE A 609 18.47 -34.11 3.41
N ASN A 610 17.19 -33.77 3.21
CA ASN A 610 16.75 -32.99 2.05
C ASN A 610 17.36 -31.58 2.04
N TYR A 611 17.46 -30.92 3.21
CA TYR A 611 18.14 -29.64 3.33
C TYR A 611 19.59 -29.75 2.89
N GLN A 612 20.32 -30.76 3.38
CA GLN A 612 21.71 -30.99 3.02
C GLN A 612 21.87 -31.28 1.52
N ILE A 613 21.01 -32.13 0.94
CA ILE A 613 21.02 -32.44 -0.50
C ILE A 613 20.86 -31.16 -1.34
N LEU A 614 19.92 -30.28 -0.95
CA LEU A 614 19.66 -29.05 -1.69
C LEU A 614 20.81 -28.04 -1.56
N MET A 615 21.44 -27.94 -0.39
CA MET A 615 22.65 -27.13 -0.20
C MET A 615 23.81 -27.66 -1.06
N GLU A 616 24.06 -28.97 -1.06
CA GLU A 616 25.10 -29.59 -1.89
C GLU A 616 24.83 -29.44 -3.39
N LYS A 617 23.56 -29.40 -3.82
CA LYS A 617 23.20 -29.09 -5.20
C LYS A 617 23.48 -27.63 -5.56
N LEU A 618 23.19 -26.68 -4.67
CA LEU A 618 23.49 -25.27 -4.89
C LEU A 618 25.01 -25.04 -5.02
N ASP A 619 25.80 -25.68 -4.18
CA ASP A 619 27.26 -25.57 -4.22
C ASP A 619 27.83 -26.19 -5.52
N ARG A 620 27.30 -27.34 -5.96
CA ARG A 620 27.66 -27.93 -7.27
C ARG A 620 27.32 -27.01 -8.44
N LEU A 621 26.15 -26.37 -8.41
CA LEU A 621 25.75 -25.42 -9.44
C LEU A 621 26.72 -24.23 -9.51
N LEU A 622 27.17 -23.73 -8.36
CA LEU A 622 28.19 -22.68 -8.30
C LEU A 622 29.53 -23.11 -8.91
N GLU A 623 30.00 -24.31 -8.59
CA GLU A 623 31.20 -24.90 -9.20
C GLU A 623 31.08 -25.00 -10.73
N GLU A 624 29.94 -25.47 -11.24
CA GLU A 624 29.67 -25.60 -12.68
C GLU A 624 29.68 -24.25 -13.40
N LEU A 625 29.19 -23.20 -12.75
CA LEU A 625 29.15 -21.85 -13.30
C LEU A 625 30.48 -21.08 -13.15
N ASN A 626 31.51 -21.69 -12.56
CA ASN A 626 32.76 -21.03 -12.15
C ASN A 626 32.53 -19.80 -11.27
N LEU A 627 31.53 -19.86 -10.40
CA LEU A 627 31.23 -18.83 -9.42
C LEU A 627 31.67 -19.41 -8.06
N GLU A 628 32.80 -18.97 -7.50
CA GLU A 628 33.16 -19.41 -6.14
C GLU A 628 32.16 -18.82 -5.12
N ALA A 629 31.82 -19.66 -4.12
CA ALA A 629 30.80 -19.44 -3.09
C ALA A 629 31.31 -18.64 -1.90
#